data_AF-A0A2R6ELU3-F1
#
_entry.id   AF-A0A2R6ELU3-F1
#
_cell.length_a   1.000
_cell.length_b   1.000
_cell.length_c   1.000
_cell.angle_alpha   90.00
_cell.angle_beta   90.00
_cell.angle_gamma   90.00
#
_symmetry.space_group_name_H-M   'P 1'
#
loop_
_entity.id
_entity.type
_entity.pdbx_description
1 polymer ?
#
loop_
_entity_poly.entity_id
_entity_poly.type
_entity_poly.pdbx_seq_one_letter_code
_entity_poly.pdbx_strand_id
1 'polypeptide(L)' 'MDSVLIIGGTRFIGRFLVEEFLGAGYDVTLFNRGKHPNPFADRDGVNHIAGDRKSWVSIGEAV' A
#
# COMPACT_ATOMS: atom_id res chain seq x y z
N MET A 1 -13.74 -7.90 -6.83
CA MET A 1 -13.07 -6.61 -6.65
C MET A 1 -11.60 -6.90 -6.81
N ASP A 2 -10.94 -6.25 -7.75
CA ASP A 2 -9.54 -6.53 -8.04
C ASP A 2 -8.66 -5.83 -7.01
N SER A 3 -7.54 -6.44 -6.63
CA SER A 3 -6.64 -5.92 -5.60
C SER A 3 -5.29 -5.51 -6.18
N VAL A 4 -4.67 -4.49 -5.58
CA VAL A 4 -3.33 -4.02 -5.93
C VAL A 4 -2.46 -3.94 -4.69
N LEU A 5 -1.28 -4.57 -4.75
CA LEU A 5 -0.23 -4.40 -3.75
C LEU A 5 0.78 -3.34 -4.20
N ILE A 6 0.98 -2.32 -3.38
CA ILE A 6 1.96 -1.26 -3.61
C ILE A 6 3.07 -1.34 -2.55
N ILE A 7 4.29 -1.65 -3.00
CA ILE A 7 5.47 -1.57 -2.13
C ILE A 7 5.86 -0.09 -1.98
N GLY A 8 5.70 0.46 -0.78
CA GLY A 8 5.85 1.89 -0.51
C GLY A 8 4.50 2.60 -0.43
N GLY A 9 4.21 3.47 -1.40
CA GLY A 9 2.91 4.16 -1.55
C GLY A 9 2.73 5.46 -0.75
N THR A 10 3.39 5.64 0.39
CA THR A 10 3.13 6.80 1.27
C THR A 10 3.86 8.11 0.88
N ARG A 11 4.69 8.09 -0.17
CA ARG A 11 5.55 9.22 -0.59
C ARG A 11 5.69 9.30 -2.11
N PHE A 12 6.22 10.43 -2.59
CA PHE A 12 6.54 10.71 -4.00
C PHE A 12 5.44 10.20 -4.96
N ILE A 13 5.82 9.49 -6.03
CA ILE A 13 4.89 8.93 -7.02
C ILE A 13 3.91 7.91 -6.45
N GLY A 14 4.26 7.27 -5.32
CA GLY A 14 3.42 6.26 -4.68
C GLY A 14 2.06 6.81 -4.27
N ARG A 15 1.97 8.07 -3.87
CA ARG A 15 0.69 8.68 -3.47
C ARG A 15 -0.28 8.78 -4.64
N PHE A 16 0.23 9.15 -5.82
CA PHE A 16 -0.57 9.25 -7.02
C PHE A 16 -1.04 7.87 -7.47
N LEU A 17 -0.18 6.85 -7.40
CA LEU A 17 -0.58 5.48 -7.72
C LEU A 17 -1.73 4.97 -6.83
N VAL A 18 -1.69 5.25 -5.52
CA VAL A 18 -2.78 4.89 -4.60
C VAL A 18 -4.09 5.53 -5.03
N GLU A 19 -4.08 6.84 -5.28
CA GLU A 19 -5.28 7.59 -5.70
C GLU A 19 -5.84 7.08 -7.03
N GLU A 20 -4.99 6.82 -8.03
CA GLU A 20 -5.39 6.29 -9.34
C GLU A 20 -6.06 4.92 -9.22
N PHE A 21 -5.46 3.99 -8.46
CA PHE A 21 -6.04 2.65 -8.30
C PHE A 21 -7.35 2.67 -7.51
N LEU A 22 -7.44 3.49 -6.46
CA LEU A 22 -8.70 3.67 -5.74
C LEU A 22 -9.78 4.30 -6.65
N GLY A 23 -9.42 5.29 -7.46
CA GLY A 23 -10.32 5.90 -8.45
C GLY A 23 -10.80 4.92 -9.52
N ALA A 24 -9.98 3.91 -9.84
CA ALA A 24 -10.33 2.81 -10.74
C ALA A 24 -11.10 1.67 -10.05
N GLY A 25 -11.39 1.77 -8.74
CA GLY A 25 -12.23 0.81 -8.01
C GLY A 25 -11.48 -0.42 -7.46
N TYR A 26 -10.15 -0.36 -7.36
CA TYR A 26 -9.35 -1.43 -6.75
C TYR A 26 -9.27 -1.27 -5.23
N ASP A 27 -9.16 -2.40 -4.54
CA ASP A 27 -8.71 -2.44 -3.14
C ASP A 27 -7.18 -2.37 -3.10
N VAL A 28 -6.63 -1.35 -2.43
CA VAL A 28 -5.20 -1.08 -2.40
C VAL A 28 -4.58 -1.53 -1.09
N THR A 29 -3.56 -2.39 -1.15
CA THR A 29 -2.73 -2.74 0.00
C THR A 29 -1.38 -2.06 -0.11
N LEU A 30 -1.01 -1.27 0.90
CA LEU A 30 0.32 -0.69 1.03
C LEU A 30 1.22 -1.63 1.81
N PHE A 31 2.39 -1.94 1.27
CA PHE A 31 3.43 -2.68 1.99
C PHE A 31 4.65 -1.81 2.17
N ASN A 32 4.89 -1.34 3.40
CA ASN A 32 6.04 -0.50 3.70
C ASN A 32 6.40 -0.54 5.19
N ARG A 33 7.59 -0.05 5.55
CA ARG A 33 8.12 -0.12 6.92
C ARG A 33 7.43 0.76 7.97
N GLY A 34 6.42 1.56 7.61
CA GLY A 34 5.75 2.48 8.55
C GLY A 34 6.64 3.61 9.09
N LYS A 35 7.81 3.88 8.48
CA LYS A 35 8.74 4.94 8.94
C LYS A 35 8.25 6.37 8.69
N HIS A 36 7.14 6.52 7.97
CA HIS A 36 6.55 7.80 7.61
C HIS A 36 5.04 7.74 7.85
N PRO A 37 4.41 8.88 8.18
CA PRO A 37 2.96 8.96 8.26
C PRO A 37 2.29 8.42 7.00
N ASN A 38 1.27 7.59 7.17
CA ASN A 38 0.45 7.10 6.08
C ASN A 38 -0.69 8.11 5.84
N PRO A 39 -0.68 8.87 4.72
CA PRO A 39 -1.76 9.82 4.43
C PRO A 39 -3.10 9.13 4.10
N PHE A 40 -3.10 7.80 3.96
CA PHE A 40 -4.26 6.99 3.60
C PHE A 40 -4.75 6.12 4.77
N ALA A 41 -4.33 6.39 6.01
CA ALA A 41 -4.67 5.55 7.16
C ALA A 41 -6.19 5.45 7.41
N ASP A 42 -6.93 6.53 7.14
CA ASP A 42 -8.37 6.63 7.36
C ASP A 42 -9.17 6.53 6.04
N ARG A 43 -8.56 5.99 4.98
CA ARG A 43 -9.10 5.98 3.61
C ARG A 43 -9.72 4.62 3.33
N ASP A 44 -11.02 4.59 3.07
CA ASP A 44 -11.71 3.36 2.67
C ASP A 44 -11.10 2.75 1.40
N GLY A 45 -11.01 1.42 1.37
CA GLY A 45 -10.36 0.67 0.30
C GLY A 45 -8.83 0.64 0.38
N VAL A 46 -8.23 1.16 1.46
CA VAL A 46 -6.78 1.10 1.70
C VAL A 46 -6.45 0.25 2.92
N ASN A 47 -5.63 -0.79 2.72
CA ASN A 47 -5.01 -1.57 3.77
C ASN A 47 -3.52 -1.21 3.90
N HIS A 48 -2.92 -1.41 5.08
CA HIS A 48 -1.48 -1.24 5.29
C HIS A 48 -0.89 -2.43 6.02
N ILE A 49 0.14 -3.03 5.41
CA ILE A 49 0.96 -4.08 5.99
C ILE A 49 2.36 -3.51 6.26
N ALA A 50 2.77 -3.56 7.52
CA ALA A 50 4.10 -3.15 7.93
C ALA A 50 5.14 -4.23 7.59
N GLY A 51 6.13 -3.90 6.76
CA GLY A 51 7.20 -4.85 6.45
C GLY A 51 8.38 -4.26 5.69
N ASP A 52 9.48 -5.02 5.63
CA ASP A 52 10.68 -4.66 4.87
C ASP A 52 10.81 -5.56 3.65
N ARG A 53 10.77 -4.97 2.45
CA ARG A 53 10.94 -5.69 1.17
C ARG A 53 12.24 -6.49 1.04
N LYS A 54 13.24 -6.26 1.90
CA LYS A 54 14.47 -7.06 1.96
C LYS A 54 14.27 -8.39 2.70
N SER A 55 13.17 -8.56 3.42
CA SER A 55 12.77 -9.79 4.09
C SER A 55 11.70 -10.50 3.27
N TRP A 56 12.07 -11.62 2.64
CA TRP A 56 11.16 -12.42 1.81
C TRP A 56 9.96 -12.97 2.59
N VAL A 57 10.12 -13.22 3.90
CA VAL A 57 9.03 -13.68 4.79
C VAL A 57 7.87 -12.69 4.81
N SER A 58 8.17 -11.39 4.86
CA SER A 58 7.14 -10.35 4.96
C SER A 58 6.39 -10.05 3.66
N ILE A 59 6.88 -10.50 2.51
CA ILE A 59 6.17 -10.33 1.23
C ILE A 59 5.08 -11.38 1.08
N GLY A 60 5.29 -12.61 1.56
CA GLY A 60 4.29 -13.69 1.48
C GLY A 60 3.03 -13.44 2.30
N GLU A 61 3.09 -12.58 3.31
CA GLU A 61 1.93 -12.15 4.11
C GLU A 61 1.12 -11.03 3.43
N ALA A 62 1.65 -10.43 2.37
CA ALA A 62 1.07 -9.27 1.69
C ALA A 62 0.37 -9.60 0.35
N VAL A 63 0.40 -10.87 -0.07
CA VAL A 63 -0.22 -11.39 -1.31
C VAL A 63 -1.21 -12.48 -0.95
#